data_AF-A0ABD6BZH6-F1
#
_entry.id   AF-A0ABD6BZH6-F1
#
_cell.length_a   1.000
_cell.length_b   1.000
_cell.length_c   1.000
_cell.angle_alpha   90.00
_cell.angle_beta   90.00
_cell.angle_gamma   90.00
#
_symmetry.space_group_name_H-M   'P 1'
#
loop_
_entity.id
_entity.type
_entity.pdbx_description
1 polymer ?
#
loop_
_entity_poly.entity_id
_entity_poly.type
_entity_poly.pdbx_seq_one_letter_code
_entity_poly.pdbx_strand_id
1 'polypeptide(L)'
;MTHANNLDDSPPERDEFKTIYSPYRPFPHGAKKALANAADAVEYPEDHSRYAYVSDLPDEETLDSWELSHVKYDSPDETWVTDSGEEVLIYTDRVIVDGRVTQMDPGDAKSQARSQDSFTRTESPA
;
A
#
# COMPACT_ATOMS: atom_id res chain seq x y z
N MET A 1 -20.50 7.78 -14.01
CA MET A 1 -20.91 7.32 -12.68
C MET A 1 -19.63 7.09 -11.89
N THR A 2 -19.17 8.09 -11.17
CA THR A 2 -17.97 8.03 -10.33
C THR A 2 -18.38 7.43 -9.00
N HIS A 3 -18.07 6.15 -8.79
CA HIS A 3 -18.24 5.53 -7.49
C HIS A 3 -17.21 6.12 -6.53
N ALA A 4 -17.69 7.03 -5.67
CA ALA A 4 -17.05 7.28 -4.39
C ALA A 4 -17.09 5.98 -3.58
N ASN A 5 -15.92 5.51 -3.17
CA ASN A 5 -15.65 4.65 -2.02
C ASN A 5 -14.11 4.61 -1.90
N ASN A 6 -13.57 4.43 -0.69
CA ASN A 6 -12.13 4.45 -0.32
C ASN A 6 -11.63 5.74 0.34
N LEU A 7 -12.47 6.44 1.12
CA LEU A 7 -11.90 7.31 2.17
C LEU A 7 -11.34 6.49 3.35
N ASP A 8 -11.63 5.18 3.43
CA ASP A 8 -11.26 4.31 4.55
C ASP A 8 -11.08 2.83 4.11
N ASP A 9 -10.62 2.54 2.88
CA ASP A 9 -10.41 1.14 2.43
C ASP A 9 -9.00 0.61 2.78
N SER A 10 -8.16 1.44 3.40
CA SER A 10 -6.91 0.96 4.01
C SER A 10 -7.27 0.01 5.16
N PRO A 11 -6.80 -1.24 5.14
CA PRO A 11 -7.06 -2.16 6.23
C PRO A 11 -6.43 -1.60 7.51
N PRO A 12 -7.08 -1.79 8.67
CA PRO A 12 -6.45 -1.43 9.94
C PRO A 12 -5.15 -2.22 10.09
N GLU A 13 -4.13 -1.54 10.61
CA GLU A 13 -2.93 -2.21 11.08
C GLU A 13 -3.30 -3.17 12.22
N ARG A 14 -2.66 -4.34 12.23
CA ARG A 14 -2.84 -5.33 13.29
C ARG A 14 -1.49 -5.57 13.93
N ASP A 15 -1.39 -5.21 15.21
CA ASP A 15 -0.28 -5.64 16.04
C ASP A 15 -0.07 -7.15 15.86
N GLU A 16 1.20 -7.55 15.68
CA GLU A 16 1.65 -8.93 15.44
C GLU A 16 1.48 -9.49 14.01
N PHE A 17 0.76 -8.81 13.11
CA PHE A 17 0.62 -9.24 11.71
C PHE A 17 1.27 -8.25 10.73
N LYS A 18 1.70 -8.78 9.59
CA LYS A 18 2.13 -7.99 8.43
C LYS A 18 1.00 -7.93 7.42
N THR A 19 0.76 -6.75 6.85
CA THR A 19 -0.31 -6.56 5.87
C THR A 19 0.23 -6.72 4.45
N ILE A 20 -0.33 -7.64 3.69
CA ILE A 20 -0.05 -7.84 2.27
C ILE A 20 -1.19 -7.24 1.45
N TYR A 21 -0.84 -6.41 0.46
CA TYR A 21 -1.73 -5.87 -0.54
C TYR A 21 -1.64 -6.66 -1.84
N SER A 22 -2.78 -6.87 -2.49
CA SER A 22 -2.90 -7.34 -3.86
C SER A 22 -3.63 -6.29 -4.71
N PRO A 23 -3.11 -5.95 -5.90
CA PRO A 23 -3.79 -5.06 -6.84
C PRO A 23 -5.10 -5.68 -7.39
N TYR A 24 -5.28 -6.99 -7.23
CA TYR A 24 -6.41 -7.75 -7.75
C TYR A 24 -7.54 -7.89 -6.73
N ARG A 25 -8.79 -7.68 -7.17
CA ARG A 25 -10.01 -7.88 -6.35
C ARG A 25 -10.91 -8.93 -7.01
N PRO A 26 -11.21 -10.07 -6.35
CA PRO A 26 -10.71 -10.51 -5.04
C PRO A 26 -9.26 -11.01 -5.08
N PHE A 27 -8.65 -11.15 -3.91
CA PHE A 27 -7.30 -11.72 -3.74
C PHE A 27 -7.14 -13.06 -4.52
N PRO A 28 -6.13 -13.22 -5.40
CA PRO A 28 -6.01 -14.37 -6.28
C PRO A 28 -5.89 -15.70 -5.51
N HIS A 29 -6.57 -16.76 -5.96
CA HIS A 29 -6.57 -18.05 -5.25
C HIS A 29 -5.17 -18.67 -5.12
N GLY A 30 -4.33 -18.55 -6.16
CA GLY A 30 -2.95 -19.02 -6.11
C GLY A 30 -2.10 -18.24 -5.11
N ALA A 31 -2.27 -16.92 -5.06
CA ALA A 31 -1.64 -16.06 -4.07
C ALA A 31 -2.08 -16.44 -2.64
N LYS A 32 -3.37 -16.75 -2.43
CA LYS A 32 -3.84 -17.21 -1.11
C LYS A 32 -3.14 -18.48 -0.64
N LYS A 33 -2.99 -19.44 -1.56
CA LYS A 33 -2.28 -20.68 -1.27
C LYS A 33 -0.79 -20.44 -1.00
N ALA A 34 -0.16 -19.53 -1.74
CA ALA A 34 1.25 -19.19 -1.55
C ALA A 34 1.49 -18.57 -0.16
N LEU A 35 0.67 -17.58 0.24
CA LEU A 35 0.73 -16.98 1.57
C LEU A 35 0.52 -18.02 2.67
N ALA A 36 -0.48 -18.90 2.52
CA ALA A 36 -0.76 -19.95 3.51
C ALA A 36 0.35 -21.01 3.64
N ASN A 37 1.25 -21.13 2.65
CA ASN A 37 2.43 -22.00 2.77
C ASN A 37 3.63 -21.26 3.37
N ALA A 38 3.69 -19.94 3.23
CA ALA A 38 4.83 -19.13 3.63
C ALA A 38 4.72 -18.61 5.08
N ALA A 39 3.49 -18.38 5.57
CA ALA A 39 3.23 -17.87 6.91
C ALA A 39 2.48 -18.90 7.77
N ASP A 40 2.71 -18.87 9.08
CA ASP A 40 2.06 -19.76 10.05
C ASP A 40 0.57 -19.46 10.19
N ALA A 41 0.21 -18.17 10.16
CA ALA A 41 -1.17 -17.69 10.15
C ALA A 41 -1.42 -16.71 9.01
N VAL A 42 -2.57 -16.85 8.34
CA VAL A 42 -3.04 -15.95 7.29
C VAL A 42 -4.52 -15.65 7.49
N GLU A 43 -4.88 -14.36 7.51
CA GLU A 43 -6.25 -13.89 7.61
C GLU A 43 -6.61 -12.97 6.43
N TYR A 44 -7.85 -13.06 5.96
CA TYR A 44 -8.38 -12.21 4.90
C TYR A 44 -9.55 -11.39 5.44
N PRO A 45 -9.40 -10.07 5.61
CA PRO A 45 -10.50 -9.22 6.04
C PRO A 45 -11.66 -9.23 5.03
N GLU A 46 -12.89 -9.40 5.52
CA GLU A 46 -14.10 -9.49 4.69
C GLU A 46 -14.38 -8.18 3.92
N ASP A 47 -14.21 -7.04 4.59
CA ASP A 47 -14.43 -5.71 4.00
C ASP A 47 -13.26 -5.26 3.10
N HIS A 48 -12.06 -5.80 3.32
CA HIS A 48 -10.82 -5.38 2.66
C HIS A 48 -10.26 -6.50 1.76
N SER A 49 -11.07 -6.97 0.80
CA SER A 49 -10.78 -8.12 -0.09
C SER A 49 -9.50 -8.05 -0.95
N ARG A 50 -8.79 -6.92 -0.95
CA ARG A 50 -7.46 -6.73 -1.57
C ARG A 50 -6.31 -7.04 -0.63
N TYR A 51 -6.59 -7.25 0.64
CA TYR A 51 -5.57 -7.34 1.67
C TYR A 51 -5.58 -8.71 2.35
N ALA A 52 -4.45 -9.06 2.92
CA ALA A 52 -4.25 -10.22 3.76
C ALA A 52 -3.36 -9.85 4.95
N TYR A 53 -3.61 -10.44 6.11
CA TYR A 53 -2.75 -10.34 7.27
C TYR A 53 -1.98 -11.64 7.41
N VAL A 54 -0.66 -11.57 7.51
CA VAL A 54 0.22 -12.73 7.66
C VAL A 54 1.05 -12.61 8.93
N SER A 55 1.27 -13.71 9.66
CA SER A 55 2.14 -13.69 10.85
C SER A 55 3.59 -13.38 10.48
N ASP A 56 4.04 -13.96 9.37
CA ASP A 56 5.40 -13.87 8.86
C ASP A 56 5.39 -13.35 7.44
N LEU A 57 6.33 -12.46 7.12
CA LEU A 57 6.42 -11.93 5.78
C LEU A 57 6.91 -13.03 4.83
N PRO A 58 6.18 -13.36 3.75
CA PRO A 58 6.67 -14.27 2.73
C PRO A 58 7.93 -13.70 2.07
N ASP A 59 8.72 -14.59 1.45
CA ASP A 59 9.88 -14.21 0.67
C ASP A 59 9.51 -13.30 -0.52
N GLU A 60 10.48 -12.50 -0.96
CA GLU A 60 10.30 -11.53 -2.06
C GLU A 60 9.92 -12.22 -3.38
N GLU A 61 10.39 -13.45 -3.63
CA GLU A 61 10.03 -14.22 -4.82
C GLU A 61 8.53 -14.57 -4.84
N THR A 62 7.99 -14.98 -3.69
CA THR A 62 6.55 -15.24 -3.52
C THR A 62 5.72 -13.97 -3.71
N LEU A 63 6.19 -12.84 -3.18
CA LEU A 63 5.52 -11.56 -3.37
C LEU A 63 5.52 -11.14 -4.85
N ASP A 64 6.69 -11.19 -5.51
CA ASP A 64 6.86 -10.79 -6.91
C ASP A 64 6.06 -11.68 -7.86
N SER A 65 6.09 -13.01 -7.67
CA SER A 65 5.38 -13.99 -8.51
C SER A 65 3.87 -13.78 -8.61
N TRP A 66 3.29 -13.13 -7.59
CA TRP A 66 1.86 -12.85 -7.47
C TRP A 66 1.53 -11.36 -7.46
N GLU A 67 2.52 -10.51 -7.75
CA GLU A 67 2.41 -9.05 -7.75
C GLU A 67 1.85 -8.52 -6.42
N LEU A 68 2.25 -9.14 -5.31
CA LEU A 68 1.87 -8.75 -3.97
C LEU A 68 2.86 -7.73 -3.42
N SER A 69 2.39 -6.88 -2.50
CA SER A 69 3.22 -5.87 -1.87
C SER A 69 2.99 -5.85 -0.37
N HIS A 70 4.06 -5.68 0.39
CA HIS A 70 3.96 -5.47 1.84
C HIS A 70 3.58 -4.01 2.11
N VAL A 71 2.47 -3.81 2.83
CA VAL A 71 2.03 -2.49 3.28
C VAL A 71 2.84 -2.10 4.52
N LYS A 72 3.60 -1.02 4.40
CA LYS A 72 4.33 -0.42 5.52
C LYS A 72 3.51 0.75 6.06
N TYR A 73 3.11 0.72 7.32
CA TYR A 73 2.34 1.81 7.92
C TYR A 73 3.23 2.91 8.49
N ASP A 74 4.41 2.55 9.01
CA ASP A 74 5.36 3.47 9.65
C ASP A 74 6.23 4.25 8.66
N SER A 75 6.44 3.72 7.45
CA SER A 75 7.41 4.26 6.50
C SER A 75 6.80 4.37 5.11
N PRO A 76 6.73 5.58 4.53
CA PRO A 76 6.27 5.76 3.16
C PRO A 76 7.27 5.14 2.17
N ASP A 77 6.76 4.68 1.03
CA ASP A 77 7.60 4.22 -0.07
C ASP A 77 8.30 5.38 -0.77
N GLU A 78 7.61 6.52 -0.90
CA GLU A 78 8.16 7.76 -1.45
C GLU A 78 7.64 9.00 -0.70
N THR A 79 8.55 9.93 -0.41
CA THR A 79 8.25 11.24 0.19
C THR A 79 8.57 12.32 -0.84
N TRP A 80 7.64 13.26 -1.03
CA TRP A 80 7.78 14.38 -1.94
C TRP A 80 7.32 15.67 -1.27
N VAL A 81 7.86 16.81 -1.71
CA VAL A 81 7.41 18.14 -1.26
C VAL A 81 7.05 18.96 -2.49
N THR A 82 5.86 19.58 -2.47
CA THR A 82 5.41 20.48 -3.54
C THR A 82 6.09 21.85 -3.43
N ASP A 83 6.11 22.64 -4.50
CA ASP A 83 6.55 24.06 -4.47
C ASP A 83 5.78 24.91 -3.44
N SER A 84 4.55 24.53 -3.12
CA SER A 84 3.72 25.17 -2.08
C SER A 84 4.14 24.79 -0.66
N GLY A 85 5.10 23.87 -0.50
CA GLY A 85 5.58 23.34 0.77
C GLY A 85 4.75 22.21 1.35
N GLU A 86 3.83 21.62 0.57
CA GLU A 86 2.99 20.51 1.03
C GLU A 86 3.77 19.20 0.96
N GLU A 87 3.79 18.44 2.05
CA GLU A 87 4.41 17.12 2.09
C GLU A 87 3.45 16.04 1.57
N VAL A 88 3.93 15.24 0.62
CA VAL A 88 3.21 14.13 0.01
C VAL A 88 3.92 12.82 0.36
N LEU A 89 3.29 12.03 1.23
CA LEU A 89 3.76 10.71 1.63
C LEU A 89 2.97 9.66 0.85
N ILE A 90 3.67 8.90 0.02
CA ILE A 90 3.10 7.85 -0.80
C ILE A 90 3.43 6.51 -0.15
N TYR A 91 2.39 5.82 0.34
CA TYR A 91 2.45 4.46 0.83
C TYR A 91 1.99 3.50 -0.28
N THR A 92 2.19 2.21 -0.06
CA THR A 92 1.78 1.15 -0.99
C THR A 92 0.28 1.19 -1.27
N ASP A 93 -0.55 1.49 -0.27
CA ASP A 93 -2.02 1.45 -0.36
C ASP A 93 -2.71 2.82 -0.29
N ARG A 94 -2.00 3.87 0.14
CA ARG A 94 -2.59 5.19 0.40
C ARG A 94 -1.63 6.33 0.11
N VAL A 95 -2.19 7.52 -0.09
CA VAL A 95 -1.43 8.75 -0.30
C VAL A 95 -1.87 9.77 0.74
N ILE A 96 -0.92 10.28 1.51
CA ILE A 96 -1.14 11.31 2.53
C ILE A 96 -0.54 12.62 1.99
N VAL A 97 -1.33 13.69 2.00
CA VAL A 97 -0.90 15.05 1.63
C VAL A 97 -1.14 15.96 2.83
N ASP A 98 -0.10 16.62 3.32
CA ASP A 98 -0.15 17.53 4.48
C ASP A 98 -0.84 16.87 5.70
N GLY A 99 -0.50 15.61 5.98
CA GLY A 99 -1.07 14.82 7.07
C GLY A 99 -2.49 14.30 6.85
N ARG A 100 -3.09 14.49 5.67
CA ARG A 100 -4.44 14.00 5.33
C ARG A 100 -4.42 12.90 4.29
N VAL A 101 -5.10 11.79 4.56
CA VAL A 101 -5.31 10.73 3.57
C VAL A 101 -6.15 11.27 2.41
N THR A 102 -5.70 11.02 1.19
CA THR A 102 -6.37 11.44 -0.04
C THR A 102 -6.92 10.24 -0.80
N GLN A 103 -7.87 10.48 -1.70
CA GLN A 103 -8.43 9.45 -2.59
C GLN A 103 -7.53 9.15 -3.81
N MET A 104 -6.34 9.75 -3.87
CA MET A 104 -5.42 9.56 -4.98
C MET A 104 -4.80 8.17 -4.90
N ASP A 105 -4.82 7.43 -6.01
CA ASP A 105 -4.12 6.15 -6.10
C ASP A 105 -2.60 6.37 -5.99
N PRO A 106 -1.86 5.55 -5.22
CA PRO A 106 -0.41 5.67 -5.11
C PRO A 106 0.33 5.65 -6.46
N GLY A 107 -0.12 4.86 -7.43
CA GLY A 107 0.45 4.81 -8.78
C GLY A 107 0.25 6.11 -9.55
N ASP A 108 -0.94 6.71 -9.45
CA ASP A 108 -1.24 8.03 -10.01
C ASP A 108 -0.43 9.12 -9.31
N ALA A 109 -0.33 9.09 -7.98
CA ALA A 109 0.46 10.03 -7.20
C ALA A 109 1.94 9.99 -7.57
N LYS A 110 2.53 8.79 -7.73
CA LYS A 110 3.90 8.61 -8.21
C LYS A 110 4.07 9.19 -9.61
N SER A 111 3.12 8.92 -10.50
CA SER A 111 3.16 9.42 -11.88
C SER A 111 3.07 10.95 -11.94
N GLN A 112 2.21 11.56 -11.12
CA GLN A 112 2.07 13.00 -11.01
C GLN A 112 3.31 13.66 -10.40
N ALA A 113 3.81 13.13 -9.28
CA ALA A 113 5.01 13.63 -8.61
C ALA A 113 6.24 13.57 -9.52
N ARG A 114 6.34 12.54 -10.38
CA ARG A 114 7.45 12.40 -11.34
C ARG A 114 7.30 13.25 -12.60
N SER A 115 6.07 13.62 -12.97
CA SER A 115 5.78 14.37 -14.21
C SER A 115 5.74 15.89 -14.02
N GLN A 116 5.58 16.35 -12.79
CA GLN A 116 5.55 17.78 -12.47
C GLN A 116 6.94 18.26 -12.02
N ASP A 117 7.48 19.27 -12.71
CA ASP A 117 8.71 20.00 -12.31
C ASP A 117 8.62 20.58 -10.88
N SER A 118 7.40 20.72 -10.36
CA SER A 118 7.05 21.33 -9.07
C SER A 118 7.15 20.41 -7.84
N PHE A 119 7.64 19.18 -8.00
CA PHE A 119 7.79 18.22 -6.90
C PHE A 119 9.26 17.90 -6.68
N THR A 120 9.76 18.19 -5.48
CA THR A 120 11.11 17.79 -5.07
C THR A 120 11.02 16.50 -4.26
N ARG A 121 11.68 15.44 -4.75
CA ARG A 121 11.82 14.19 -3.98
C ARG A 121 12.71 14.44 -2.78
N THR A 122 12.21 14.15 -1.59
CA THR A 122 13.03 14.14 -0.38
C THR A 122 13.39 12.69 -0.08
N GLU A 123 14.68 12.38 -0.07
CA GLU A 123 15.14 11.14 0.53
C GLU A 123 14.90 11.28 2.03
N SER A 124 13.91 10.57 2.57
CA SER A 124 13.70 10.52 4.03
C SER A 124 15.04 10.14 4.69
N PRO A 125 15.54 10.91 5.67
CA PRO A 125 16.74 10.51 6.39
C PRO A 125 16.45 9.21 7.14
N ALA A 126 17.36 8.26 6.98
CA ALA A 126 17.35 6.92 7.58
C ALA A 126 17.40 6.93 9.12
#